data_AF-A0A5N8UJ63-F1
#
_entry.id   AF-A0A5N8UJ63-F1
#
_cell.length_a   1.000
_cell.length_b   1.000
_cell.length_c   1.000
_cell.angle_alpha   90.00
_cell.angle_beta   90.00
_cell.angle_gamma   90.00
#
_symmetry.space_group_name_H-M   'P 1'
#
loop_
_entity.id
_entity.type
_entity.pdbx_description
1 polymer ?
#
loop_
_entity_poly.entity_id
_entity_poly.type
_entity_poly.pdbx_seq_one_letter_code
_entity_poly.pdbx_strand_id
1 'polypeptide(L)'
;MPKRYQGRNMFAPSRLLLSVLVSLSLIFSLLLLSSTALATELSTNPFIGSWQLESGKYLDDRGEWQDYKNLNLTAIKVISSSHFSFTTMKEIEQADGKKRQEFWAAGSGRYEFTDSQYIEYPQLNSFGVTPGESFAFEYQMKGQQLHTKRIEQGVLKEVEVWQRLD
;
A
#
# COMPACT_ATOMS: atom_id res chain seq x y z
N MET A 1 -1.26 -55.00 78.71
CA MET A 1 -1.39 -54.39 77.37
C MET A 1 -1.84 -52.94 77.53
N PRO A 2 -1.15 -51.98 76.89
CA PRO A 2 -1.88 -50.97 76.11
C PRO A 2 -1.27 -50.70 74.70
N LYS A 3 -2.08 -50.05 73.86
CA LYS A 3 -2.03 -49.98 72.39
C LYS A 3 -0.93 -49.05 71.83
N ARG A 4 -0.38 -49.45 70.67
CA ARG A 4 0.50 -48.69 69.77
C ARG A 4 -0.22 -47.47 69.16
N TYR A 5 0.51 -46.37 69.00
CA TYR A 5 0.17 -45.28 68.08
C TYR A 5 1.30 -45.16 67.04
N GLN A 6 0.99 -45.34 65.76
CA GLN A 6 1.95 -45.13 64.66
C GLN A 6 1.78 -43.73 64.09
N GLY A 7 2.81 -42.89 64.23
CA GLY A 7 2.93 -41.61 63.53
C GLY A 7 3.40 -41.83 62.10
N ARG A 8 2.66 -41.26 61.14
CA ARG A 8 2.93 -41.32 59.70
C ARG A 8 3.81 -40.12 59.34
N ASN A 9 5.09 -40.35 59.02
CA ASN A 9 6.01 -39.27 58.59
C ASN A 9 5.70 -38.86 57.14
N MET A 10 5.19 -37.64 56.98
CA MET A 10 5.11 -36.94 55.70
C MET A 10 6.49 -36.35 55.37
N PHE A 11 7.12 -36.83 54.29
CA PHE A 11 8.34 -36.23 53.76
C PHE A 11 7.99 -34.94 53.01
N ALA A 12 8.45 -33.80 53.52
CA ALA A 12 8.47 -32.55 52.77
C ALA A 12 9.66 -32.56 51.80
N PRO A 13 9.48 -32.16 50.52
CA PRO A 13 10.59 -32.11 49.57
C PRO A 13 11.63 -31.06 49.98
N SER A 14 12.91 -31.39 49.76
CA SER A 14 14.03 -30.54 50.16
C SER A 14 14.05 -29.24 49.37
N ARG A 15 14.37 -28.13 50.07
CA ARG A 15 14.38 -26.76 49.50
C ARG A 15 15.24 -26.60 48.24
N LEU A 16 16.24 -27.47 48.05
CA LEU A 16 17.13 -27.49 46.89
C LEU A 16 16.41 -27.88 45.58
N LEU A 17 15.50 -28.86 45.64
CA LEU A 17 14.74 -29.32 44.47
C LEU A 17 13.77 -28.24 43.98
N LEU A 18 13.20 -27.47 44.91
CA LEU A 18 12.29 -26.37 44.58
C LEU A 18 13.03 -25.21 43.86
N SER A 19 14.26 -24.89 44.27
CA SER A 19 15.06 -23.84 43.63
C SER A 19 15.53 -24.20 42.21
N VAL A 20 15.86 -25.47 41.95
CA VAL A 20 16.27 -25.91 40.60
C VAL A 20 15.10 -25.87 39.63
N LEU A 21 13.91 -26.28 40.07
CA LEU A 21 12.68 -26.24 39.26
C LEU A 21 12.24 -24.81 38.93
N VAL A 22 12.33 -23.88 39.88
CA VAL A 22 12.02 -22.46 39.64
C VAL A 22 13.01 -21.83 38.64
N SER A 23 14.31 -22.15 38.77
CA SER A 23 15.36 -21.66 37.85
C SER A 23 15.16 -22.16 36.42
N LEU A 24 14.76 -23.42 36.24
CA LEU A 24 14.53 -24.02 34.93
C LEU A 24 13.28 -23.43 34.25
N SER A 25 12.23 -23.14 35.02
CA SER A 25 11.03 -22.45 34.52
C SER A 25 11.31 -21.02 34.08
N LEU A 26 12.14 -20.25 34.80
CA LEU A 26 12.50 -18.89 34.41
C LEU A 26 13.31 -18.81 33.12
N ILE A 27 14.21 -19.78 32.88
CA ILE A 27 15.01 -19.86 31.64
C ILE A 27 14.12 -20.25 30.45
N PHE A 28 13.15 -21.14 30.66
CA PHE A 28 12.17 -21.50 29.64
C PHE A 28 11.23 -20.32 29.30
N SER A 29 10.83 -19.52 30.29
CA SER A 29 10.07 -18.28 30.06
C SER A 29 10.89 -17.22 29.32
N LEU A 30 12.19 -17.06 29.61
CA LEU A 30 13.04 -16.09 28.89
C LEU A 30 13.29 -16.48 27.43
N LEU A 31 13.37 -17.78 27.11
CA LEU A 31 13.55 -18.27 25.74
C LEU A 31 12.27 -18.16 24.88
N LEU A 32 11.09 -18.08 25.52
CA LEU A 32 9.80 -17.90 24.85
C LEU A 32 9.48 -16.43 24.50
N LEU A 33 10.21 -15.45 25.04
CA LEU A 33 10.05 -14.03 24.69
C LEU A 33 10.92 -13.59 23.50
N SER A 34 11.91 -14.39 23.09
CA SER A 34 12.83 -14.03 22.00
C SER A 34 12.30 -14.32 20.60
N SER A 35 11.16 -15.01 20.48
CA SER A 35 10.49 -15.27 19.21
C SER A 35 9.44 -14.19 18.90
N THR A 36 9.83 -12.92 18.98
CA THR A 36 9.08 -11.90 18.24
C THR A 36 9.48 -12.05 16.79
N ALA A 37 8.61 -12.75 16.05
CA ALA A 37 8.72 -12.96 14.63
C ALA A 37 9.10 -11.64 13.95
N LEU A 38 10.24 -11.63 13.27
CA LEU A 38 10.40 -10.80 12.09
C LEU A 38 9.44 -11.41 11.07
N ALA A 39 8.16 -11.07 11.18
CA ALA A 39 7.24 -11.23 10.08
C ALA A 39 7.79 -10.28 9.02
N THR A 40 8.56 -10.84 8.09
CA THR A 40 8.76 -10.19 6.80
C THR A 40 7.34 -10.03 6.25
N GLU A 41 6.76 -8.85 6.43
CA GLU A 41 5.63 -8.40 5.65
C GLU A 41 6.07 -8.63 4.20
N LEU A 42 5.63 -9.75 3.61
CA LEU A 42 5.55 -9.87 2.17
C LEU A 42 4.64 -8.71 1.80
N SER A 43 5.24 -7.55 1.47
CA SER A 43 4.54 -6.36 1.08
C SER A 43 3.69 -6.77 -0.12
N THR A 44 2.44 -7.11 0.17
CA THR A 44 1.45 -7.36 -0.85
C THR A 44 1.36 -6.05 -1.59
N ASN A 45 1.69 -6.10 -2.87
CA ASN A 45 1.77 -4.92 -3.70
C ASN A 45 0.44 -4.15 -3.58
N PRO A 46 0.45 -2.96 -2.92
CA PRO A 46 -0.78 -2.30 -2.49
C PRO A 46 -1.54 -1.69 -3.65
N PHE A 47 -0.94 -1.69 -4.84
CA PHE A 47 -1.47 -1.11 -6.06
C PHE A 47 -2.30 -2.09 -6.88
N ILE A 48 -2.12 -3.41 -6.69
CA ILE A 48 -2.84 -4.40 -7.48
C ILE A 48 -4.35 -4.20 -7.33
N GLY A 49 -5.05 -4.11 -8.46
CA GLY A 49 -6.50 -3.91 -8.53
C GLY A 49 -6.92 -2.91 -9.59
N SER A 50 -8.20 -2.58 -9.56
CA SER A 50 -8.87 -1.61 -10.41
C SER A 50 -9.14 -0.33 -9.64
N TRP A 51 -8.88 0.80 -10.27
CA TRP A 51 -8.94 2.13 -9.64
C TRP A 51 -9.71 3.11 -10.52
N GLN A 52 -10.55 3.91 -9.90
CA GLN A 52 -11.28 5.02 -10.52
C GLN A 52 -10.65 6.33 -10.05
N LEU A 53 -10.37 7.25 -10.97
CA LEU A 53 -9.95 8.61 -10.62
C LEU A 53 -11.08 9.30 -9.85
N GLU A 54 -10.82 9.70 -8.61
CA GLU A 54 -11.75 10.44 -7.76
C GLU A 54 -11.51 11.94 -7.86
N SER A 55 -10.25 12.36 -7.83
CA SER A 55 -9.86 13.75 -8.02
C SER A 55 -8.40 13.86 -8.47
N GLY A 56 -8.04 15.00 -9.04
CA GLY A 56 -6.65 15.31 -9.32
C GLY A 56 -6.50 16.63 -10.03
N LYS A 57 -5.25 17.07 -10.13
CA LYS A 57 -4.87 18.27 -10.86
C LYS A 57 -3.42 18.16 -11.30
N TYR A 58 -3.11 18.81 -12.41
CA TYR A 58 -1.76 18.89 -12.95
C TYR A 58 -1.40 20.34 -13.24
N LEU A 59 -0.10 20.63 -13.24
CA LEU A 59 0.46 21.89 -13.68
C LEU A 59 0.73 21.80 -15.18
N ASP A 60 0.10 22.66 -15.97
CA ASP A 60 0.30 22.69 -17.43
C ASP A 60 1.63 23.35 -17.81
N ASP A 61 1.94 23.35 -19.12
CA ASP A 61 3.18 23.92 -19.66
C ASP A 61 3.30 25.44 -19.46
N ARG A 62 2.20 26.12 -19.10
CA ARG A 62 2.16 27.56 -18.79
C ARG A 62 2.29 27.82 -17.29
N GLY A 63 2.41 26.76 -16.48
CA GLY A 63 2.45 26.86 -15.03
C GLY A 63 1.08 27.10 -14.39
N GLU A 64 -0.01 26.80 -15.09
CA GLU A 64 -1.38 26.93 -14.57
C GLU A 64 -1.89 25.59 -14.07
N TRP A 65 -2.53 25.58 -12.90
CA TRP A 65 -3.17 24.38 -12.37
C TRP A 65 -4.46 24.08 -13.13
N GLN A 66 -4.52 22.89 -13.71
CA GLN A 66 -5.70 22.35 -14.36
C GLN A 66 -6.31 21.27 -13.48
N ASP A 67 -7.57 21.47 -13.09
CA ASP A 67 -8.31 20.55 -12.23
C ASP A 67 -9.08 19.53 -13.08
N TYR A 68 -8.90 18.23 -12.80
CA TYR A 68 -9.51 17.14 -13.55
C TYR A 68 -11.05 17.17 -13.52
N LYS A 69 -11.64 17.65 -12.43
CA LYS A 69 -13.09 17.81 -12.31
C LYS A 69 -13.59 18.96 -13.18
N ASN A 70 -12.88 20.08 -13.22
CA ASN A 70 -13.23 21.20 -14.10
C ASN A 70 -13.10 20.84 -15.58
N LEU A 71 -12.20 19.91 -15.90
CA LEU A 71 -12.04 19.35 -17.24
C LEU A 71 -13.05 18.23 -17.56
N ASN A 72 -13.91 17.85 -16.61
CA ASN A 72 -14.85 16.71 -16.70
C ASN A 72 -14.16 15.40 -17.13
N LEU A 73 -13.00 15.12 -16.53
CA LEU A 73 -12.25 13.89 -16.79
C LEU A 73 -12.76 12.74 -15.95
N THR A 74 -12.79 11.55 -16.54
CA THR A 74 -13.04 10.29 -15.87
C THR A 74 -11.98 9.30 -16.32
N ALA A 75 -11.35 8.60 -15.39
CA ALA A 75 -10.31 7.64 -15.71
C ALA A 75 -10.40 6.36 -14.90
N ILE A 76 -10.07 5.23 -15.55
CA ILE A 76 -9.84 3.95 -14.89
C ILE A 76 -8.37 3.59 -15.04
N LYS A 77 -7.76 3.11 -13.97
CA LYS A 77 -6.42 2.53 -13.93
C LYS A 77 -6.51 1.09 -13.43
N VAL A 78 -5.91 0.16 -14.15
CA VAL A 78 -5.78 -1.25 -13.76
C VAL A 78 -4.31 -1.53 -13.54
N ILE A 79 -3.98 -2.08 -12.38
CA ILE A 79 -2.61 -2.41 -12.00
C ILE A 79 -2.56 -3.91 -11.69
N SER A 80 -1.75 -4.61 -12.47
CA SER A 80 -1.40 -6.02 -12.28
C SER A 80 -0.14 -6.15 -11.43
N SER A 81 0.38 -7.37 -11.25
CA SER A 81 1.62 -7.61 -10.50
C SER A 81 2.87 -6.93 -11.08
N SER A 82 2.86 -6.57 -12.36
CA SER A 82 4.05 -6.04 -13.06
C SER A 82 3.78 -4.87 -14.01
N HIS A 83 2.52 -4.68 -14.41
CA HIS A 83 2.12 -3.68 -15.40
C HIS A 83 0.94 -2.87 -14.91
N PHE A 84 0.85 -1.64 -15.41
CA PHE A 84 -0.30 -0.76 -15.28
C PHE A 84 -0.90 -0.46 -16.65
N SER A 85 -2.16 -0.08 -16.67
CA SER A 85 -2.85 0.51 -17.80
C SER A 85 -3.85 1.53 -17.29
N PHE A 86 -3.95 2.69 -17.91
CA PHE A 86 -5.02 3.63 -17.65
C PHE A 86 -5.66 4.13 -18.95
N THR A 87 -6.91 4.54 -18.84
CA THR A 87 -7.63 5.26 -19.90
C THR A 87 -8.42 6.39 -19.26
N THR A 88 -8.30 7.57 -19.83
CA THR A 88 -8.99 8.79 -19.44
C THR A 88 -9.88 9.24 -20.57
N MET A 89 -11.13 9.53 -20.23
CA MET A 89 -12.14 10.11 -21.11
C MET A 89 -12.52 11.50 -20.60
N LYS A 90 -12.90 12.37 -21.52
CA LYS A 90 -13.41 13.71 -21.24
C LYS A 90 -14.86 13.80 -21.66
N GLU A 91 -15.71 14.27 -20.76
CA GLU A 91 -17.06 14.68 -21.15
C GLU A 91 -17.00 16.05 -21.86
N ILE A 92 -17.55 16.10 -23.07
CA ILE A 92 -17.70 17.33 -23.84
C ILE A 92 -19.18 17.61 -24.11
N GLU A 93 -19.56 18.88 -24.09
CA GLU A 93 -20.86 19.35 -24.55
C GLU A 93 -20.79 19.67 -26.05
N GLN A 94 -21.74 19.12 -26.81
CA GLN A 94 -21.87 19.38 -28.23
C GLN A 94 -22.69 20.63 -28.49
N ALA A 95 -22.62 21.16 -29.72
CA ALA A 95 -23.38 22.35 -30.12
C ALA A 95 -24.90 22.19 -30.00
N ASP A 96 -25.41 20.96 -29.98
CA ASP A 96 -26.83 20.64 -29.77
C ASP A 96 -27.20 20.45 -28.29
N GLY A 97 -26.29 20.75 -27.36
CA GLY A 97 -26.45 20.60 -25.92
C GLY A 97 -26.30 19.17 -25.40
N LYS A 98 -26.01 18.18 -26.25
CA LYS A 98 -25.79 16.80 -25.79
C LYS A 98 -24.39 16.59 -25.24
N LYS A 99 -24.27 15.72 -24.24
CA LYS A 99 -22.99 15.29 -23.66
C LYS A 99 -22.47 14.04 -24.36
N ARG A 100 -21.17 14.02 -24.62
CA ARG A 100 -20.43 12.91 -25.26
C ARG A 100 -19.14 12.65 -24.49
N GLN A 101 -18.70 11.41 -24.48
CA GLN A 101 -17.35 11.05 -24.05
C GLN A 101 -16.38 11.12 -25.24
N GLU A 102 -15.26 11.80 -25.04
CA GLU A 102 -14.15 11.90 -25.99
C GLU A 102 -12.89 11.30 -25.36
N PHE A 103 -12.10 10.61 -26.18
CA PHE A 103 -10.82 10.08 -25.72
C PHE A 103 -9.89 11.23 -25.34
N TRP A 104 -9.33 11.17 -24.13
CA TRP A 104 -8.38 12.18 -23.65
C TRP A 104 -6.95 11.64 -23.68
N ALA A 105 -6.69 10.57 -22.93
CA ALA A 105 -5.36 9.97 -22.87
C ALA A 105 -5.42 8.51 -22.42
N ALA A 106 -4.44 7.73 -22.85
CA ALA A 106 -4.18 6.40 -22.31
C ALA A 106 -2.68 6.13 -22.24
N GLY A 107 -2.30 5.32 -21.25
CA GLY A 107 -0.93 4.90 -21.02
C GLY A 107 -0.91 3.48 -20.47
N SER A 108 0.11 2.70 -20.82
CA SER A 108 0.33 1.35 -20.30
C SER A 108 1.82 1.02 -20.33
N GLY A 109 2.27 0.24 -19.36
CA GLY A 109 3.67 -0.16 -19.26
C GLY A 109 3.96 -0.89 -17.97
N ARG A 110 5.25 -1.08 -17.70
CA ARG A 110 5.73 -1.64 -16.43
C ARG A 110 5.79 -0.57 -15.35
N TYR A 111 5.82 -1.00 -14.10
CA TYR A 111 6.11 -0.12 -12.98
C TYR A 111 7.04 -0.80 -11.98
N GLU A 112 7.62 0.03 -11.10
CA GLU A 112 8.36 -0.40 -9.93
C GLU A 112 7.86 0.41 -8.74
N PHE A 113 8.05 -0.11 -7.52
CA PHE A 113 7.72 0.64 -6.31
C PHE A 113 8.64 0.29 -5.15
N THR A 114 8.76 1.25 -4.25
CA THR A 114 9.42 1.14 -2.94
C THR A 114 8.39 1.51 -1.86
N ASP A 115 8.81 1.58 -0.60
CA ASP A 115 7.93 2.01 0.50
C ASP A 115 7.40 3.45 0.35
N SER A 116 8.03 4.28 -0.48
CA SER A 116 7.70 5.70 -0.61
C SER A 116 7.42 6.16 -2.04
N GLN A 117 7.75 5.36 -3.05
CA GLN A 117 7.60 5.74 -4.45
C GLN A 117 6.93 4.66 -5.29
N TYR A 118 6.11 5.10 -6.24
CA TYR A 118 5.53 4.30 -7.32
C TYR A 118 5.97 4.92 -8.64
N ILE A 119 6.66 4.16 -9.49
CA ILE A 119 7.32 4.66 -10.70
C ILE A 119 6.74 3.95 -11.92
N GLU A 120 6.05 4.70 -12.77
CA GLU A 120 5.49 4.21 -14.02
C GLU A 120 6.50 4.40 -15.16
N TYR A 121 6.66 3.37 -16.00
CA TYR A 121 7.44 3.43 -17.24
C TYR A 121 6.52 3.18 -18.44
N PRO A 122 5.88 4.23 -19.00
CA PRO A 122 4.98 4.06 -20.14
C PRO A 122 5.71 3.50 -21.36
N GLN A 123 5.12 2.48 -21.98
CA GLN A 123 5.61 1.86 -23.21
C GLN A 123 4.64 2.06 -24.36
N LEU A 124 3.33 2.02 -24.05
CA LEU A 124 2.25 2.31 -24.98
C LEU A 124 1.51 3.52 -24.43
N ASN A 125 1.59 4.67 -25.10
CA ASN A 125 0.93 5.88 -24.61
C ASN A 125 0.46 6.77 -25.77
N SER A 126 -0.59 7.55 -25.53
CA SER A 126 -1.18 8.46 -26.53
C SER A 126 -0.60 9.88 -26.52
N PHE A 127 0.35 10.17 -25.61
CA PHE A 127 0.82 11.52 -25.31
C PHE A 127 2.32 11.72 -25.62
N GLY A 128 2.94 10.77 -26.32
CA GLY A 128 4.26 10.93 -26.93
C GLY A 128 5.45 10.87 -25.97
N VAL A 129 5.35 10.17 -24.83
CA VAL A 129 6.46 10.01 -23.88
C VAL A 129 7.66 9.38 -24.57
N THR A 130 8.86 9.90 -24.27
CA THR A 130 10.10 9.39 -24.85
C THR A 130 10.37 7.96 -24.33
N PRO A 131 10.82 7.02 -25.17
CA PRO A 131 11.17 5.68 -24.69
C PRO A 131 12.16 5.71 -23.53
N GLY A 132 11.79 5.08 -22.40
CA GLY A 132 12.61 5.01 -21.19
C GLY A 132 12.37 6.14 -20.18
N GLU A 133 11.60 7.17 -20.55
CA GLU A 133 11.13 8.18 -19.61
C GLU A 133 10.11 7.57 -18.62
N SER A 134 10.11 8.08 -17.40
CA SER A 134 9.31 7.53 -16.30
C SER A 134 8.65 8.63 -15.47
N PHE A 135 7.55 8.25 -14.80
CA PHE A 135 6.81 9.13 -13.91
C PHE A 135 6.89 8.57 -12.50
N ALA A 136 7.63 9.26 -11.64
CA ALA A 136 7.79 8.90 -10.24
C ALA A 136 6.78 9.66 -9.38
N PHE A 137 6.00 8.90 -8.62
CA PHE A 137 5.01 9.41 -7.70
C PHE A 137 5.39 9.05 -6.26
N GLU A 138 5.41 10.03 -5.37
CA GLU A 138 5.24 9.73 -3.95
C GLU A 138 3.78 9.32 -3.71
N TYR A 139 3.55 8.35 -2.84
CA TYR A 139 2.19 7.82 -2.62
C TYR A 139 1.84 7.63 -1.15
N GLN A 140 0.53 7.55 -0.88
CA GLN A 140 -0.02 7.16 0.40
C GLN A 140 -1.30 6.35 0.22
N MET A 141 -1.37 5.19 0.88
CA MET A 141 -2.60 4.40 0.99
C MET A 141 -3.44 4.92 2.17
N LYS A 142 -4.70 5.25 1.92
CA LYS A 142 -5.69 5.65 2.94
C LYS A 142 -6.95 4.82 2.78
N GLY A 143 -7.02 3.69 3.49
CA GLY A 143 -8.09 2.72 3.28
C GLY A 143 -8.13 2.26 1.83
N GLN A 144 -9.24 2.53 1.14
CA GLN A 144 -9.45 2.18 -0.27
C GLN A 144 -8.98 3.25 -1.26
N GLN A 145 -8.33 4.33 -0.79
CA GLN A 145 -7.81 5.39 -1.64
C GLN A 145 -6.30 5.31 -1.79
N LEU A 146 -5.83 5.48 -3.02
CA LEU A 146 -4.44 5.72 -3.38
C LEU A 146 -4.27 7.22 -3.66
N HIS A 147 -3.45 7.89 -2.86
CA HIS A 147 -3.09 9.30 -3.02
C HIS A 147 -1.70 9.35 -3.67
N THR A 148 -1.55 10.02 -4.80
CA THR A 148 -0.26 10.17 -5.49
C THR A 148 0.11 11.63 -5.66
N LYS A 149 1.41 11.93 -5.68
CA LYS A 149 1.94 13.24 -6.06
C LYS A 149 3.21 13.08 -6.88
N ARG A 150 3.32 13.85 -7.95
CA ARG A 150 4.53 13.92 -8.80
C ARG A 150 5.26 15.22 -8.56
N ILE A 151 6.53 15.12 -8.20
CA ILE A 151 7.42 16.25 -8.01
C ILE A 151 8.57 16.11 -8.99
N GLU A 152 8.76 17.14 -9.82
CA GLU A 152 9.85 17.19 -10.79
C GLU A 152 10.72 18.39 -10.48
N GLN A 153 12.02 18.15 -10.28
CA GLN A 153 12.99 19.22 -9.99
C GLN A 153 12.55 20.12 -8.81
N GLY A 154 11.91 19.53 -7.80
CA GLY A 154 11.41 20.25 -6.62
C GLY A 154 10.07 20.97 -6.82
N VAL A 155 9.46 20.89 -8.00
CA VAL A 155 8.16 21.50 -8.30
C VAL A 155 7.07 20.43 -8.29
N LEU A 156 6.00 20.67 -7.53
CA LEU A 156 4.81 19.82 -7.58
C LEU A 156 4.14 19.96 -8.94
N LYS A 157 4.10 18.87 -9.71
CA LYS A 157 3.53 18.81 -11.05
C LYS A 157 2.13 18.22 -11.09
N GLU A 158 1.82 17.32 -10.17
CA GLU A 158 0.57 16.58 -10.20
C GLU A 158 0.21 16.04 -8.83
N VAL A 159 -1.09 16.00 -8.54
CA VAL A 159 -1.65 15.26 -7.41
C VAL A 159 -2.90 14.52 -7.88
N GLU A 160 -3.07 13.29 -7.42
CA GLU A 160 -4.25 12.49 -7.74
C GLU A 160 -4.74 11.72 -6.52
N VAL A 161 -6.04 11.42 -6.53
CA VAL A 161 -6.68 10.49 -5.62
C VAL A 161 -7.45 9.48 -6.46
N TRP A 162 -7.13 8.22 -6.23
CA TRP A 162 -7.70 7.07 -6.91
C TRP A 162 -8.48 6.23 -5.90
N GLN A 163 -9.74 5.92 -6.21
CA GLN A 163 -10.61 5.08 -5.41
C GLN A 163 -10.57 3.64 -5.97
N ARG A 164 -10.26 2.67 -5.12
CA ARG A 164 -10.29 1.24 -5.44
C ARG A 164 -11.71 0.78 -5.78
N LEU A 165 -11.84 -0.06 -6.79
CA LEU A 165 -13.11 -0.65 -7.26
C LEU A 165 -13.31 -2.11 -6.80
N ASP A 166 -12.23 -2.84 -6.51
CA ASP A 166 -12.21 -4.26 -6.10
C ASP A 166 -11.25 -4.57 -4.94
#